data_AF-A0ABD4XW50-F1
#
_entry.id   AF-A0ABD4XW50-F1
#
_cell.length_a   1.000
_cell.length_b   1.000
_cell.length_c   1.000
_cell.angle_alpha   90.00
_cell.angle_beta   90.00
_cell.angle_gamma   90.00
#
_symmetry.space_group_name_H-M   'P 1'
#
loop_
_entity.id
_entity.type
_entity.pdbx_description
1 polymer ?
#
loop_
_entity_poly.entity_id
_entity_poly.type
_entity_poly.pdbx_seq_one_letter_code
_entity_poly.pdbx_strand_id
1 'polypeptide(L)'
;MNHPIQPLVVDSQGTLRFKSNAIVSYLLDNGGIDMNMLACKDFSAEDREQFAQLTGYSLSGFGELSYVRMETYAAAALMAETGASEAQARIAYLEEELASLRNALREPVARLYGIHPGDIPEQP
;
A
#
# COMPACT_ATOMS: atom_id res chain seq x y z
N MET A 1 10.85 8.56 3.93
CA MET A 1 11.55 7.31 3.54
C MET A 1 10.60 6.24 3.99
N ASN A 2 9.93 5.51 3.09
CA ASN A 2 8.79 4.68 3.47
C ASN A 2 9.17 3.65 4.54
N HIS A 3 8.35 3.52 5.59
CA HIS A 3 8.45 2.43 6.56
C HIS A 3 8.32 1.07 5.86
N PRO A 4 9.08 0.04 6.31
CA PRO A 4 9.04 -1.29 5.72
C PRO A 4 7.72 -2.00 6.00
N ILE A 5 7.18 -2.67 4.97
CA ILE A 5 5.93 -3.42 5.07
C ILE A 5 6.14 -4.62 6.01
N GLN A 6 5.26 -4.77 7.01
CA GLN A 6 5.29 -5.93 7.89
C GLN A 6 4.97 -7.22 7.10
N PRO A 7 5.64 -8.35 7.41
CA PRO A 7 5.28 -9.63 6.84
C PRO A 7 3.81 -9.98 7.12
N LEU A 8 3.17 -10.72 6.22
CA LEU A 8 1.82 -11.21 6.42
C LEU A 8 1.82 -12.67 6.91
N VAL A 9 0.85 -12.98 7.74
CA VAL A 9 0.61 -14.31 8.30
C VAL A 9 -0.89 -14.63 8.23
N VAL A 10 -1.22 -15.90 8.07
CA VAL A 10 -2.61 -16.37 8.15
C VAL A 10 -2.93 -16.68 9.60
N ASP A 11 -4.00 -16.09 10.14
CA ASP A 11 -4.45 -16.36 11.50
C ASP A 11 -5.21 -17.69 11.62
N SER A 12 -5.61 -18.04 12.85
CA SER A 12 -6.36 -19.28 13.12
C SER A 12 -7.72 -19.36 12.43
N GLN A 13 -8.23 -18.24 11.92
CA GLN A 13 -9.51 -18.13 11.21
C GLN A 13 -9.31 -18.08 9.69
N GLY A 14 -8.08 -18.25 9.18
CA GLY A 14 -7.79 -18.17 7.75
C GLY A 14 -7.70 -16.74 7.21
N THR A 15 -7.69 -15.71 8.08
CA THR A 15 -7.58 -14.32 7.65
C THR A 15 -6.12 -13.91 7.50
N LEU A 16 -5.79 -13.31 6.37
CA LEU A 16 -4.47 -12.76 6.11
C LEU A 16 -4.28 -11.45 6.91
N ARG A 17 -3.29 -11.41 7.80
CA ARG A 17 -3.00 -10.29 8.70
C ARG A 17 -1.54 -9.91 8.65
N PHE A 18 -1.24 -8.65 8.93
CA PHE A 18 0.14 -8.25 9.22
C PHE A 18 0.63 -8.91 10.51
N LYS A 19 1.91 -9.25 10.56
CA LYS A 19 2.56 -9.74 11.78
C LYS A 19 2.65 -8.57 12.78
N SER A 20 1.89 -8.67 13.87
CA SER A 20 1.88 -7.65 14.91
C SER A 20 3.19 -7.62 15.70
N ASN A 21 3.49 -6.45 16.27
CA ASN A 21 4.53 -6.25 17.26
C ASN A 21 3.89 -6.31 18.66
N ALA A 22 4.35 -7.25 19.49
CA ALA A 22 3.77 -7.50 20.81
C ALA A 22 3.83 -6.27 21.75
N ILE A 23 4.88 -5.45 21.66
CA ILE A 23 5.00 -4.23 22.48
C ILE A 23 3.99 -3.17 22.00
N VAL A 24 3.87 -2.98 20.68
CA VAL A 24 2.92 -2.03 20.10
C VAL A 24 1.47 -2.42 20.45
N SER A 25 1.11 -3.69 20.32
CA SER A 25 -0.20 -4.20 20.75
C SER A 25 -0.42 -3.96 22.25
N TYR A 26 0.56 -4.30 23.11
CA TYR A 26 0.45 -4.07 24.55
C TYR A 26 0.22 -2.59 24.90
N LEU A 27 0.95 -1.67 24.25
CA LEU A 27 0.80 -0.23 24.45
C LEU A 27 -0.57 0.28 23.98
N LEU A 28 -1.11 -0.24 22.88
CA LEU A 28 -2.45 0.13 22.42
C LEU A 28 -3.52 -0.36 23.40
N ASP A 29 -3.40 -1.60 23.87
CA ASP A 29 -4.39 -2.23 24.76
C ASP A 29 -4.36 -1.65 26.19
N ASN A 30 -3.21 -1.13 26.65
CA ASN A 30 -3.02 -0.70 28.04
C ASN A 30 -2.65 0.79 28.20
N GLY A 31 -2.39 1.51 27.12
CA GLY A 31 -1.84 2.88 27.15
C GLY A 31 -2.87 4.00 27.36
N GLY A 32 -4.17 3.67 27.42
CA GLY A 32 -5.25 4.64 27.62
C GLY A 32 -5.48 5.59 26.43
N ILE A 33 -4.91 5.28 25.26
CA ILE A 33 -5.11 6.00 23.99
C ILE A 33 -5.59 4.99 22.96
N ASP A 34 -6.77 5.22 22.38
CA ASP A 34 -7.34 4.35 21.35
C ASP A 34 -7.09 4.88 19.92
N MET A 35 -7.51 4.10 18.92
CA MET A 35 -7.39 4.45 17.51
C MET A 35 -8.10 5.77 17.15
N ASN A 36 -9.22 6.08 17.81
CA ASN A 36 -9.98 7.31 17.54
C ASN A 36 -9.21 8.53 18.06
N MET A 37 -8.57 8.41 19.21
CA MET A 37 -7.71 9.47 19.76
C MET A 37 -6.49 9.72 18.86
N LEU A 38 -5.88 8.66 18.32
CA LEU A 38 -4.78 8.77 17.35
C LEU A 38 -5.25 9.37 16.01
N ALA A 39 -6.50 9.13 15.60
CA ALA A 39 -7.08 9.73 14.39
C ALA A 39 -7.12 11.27 14.45
N CYS A 40 -7.26 11.85 15.64
CA CYS A 40 -7.28 13.31 15.85
C CYS A 40 -5.88 13.96 15.93
N LYS A 41 -4.80 13.19 15.81
CA LYS A 41 -3.42 13.70 15.88
C LYS A 41 -2.83 13.93 14.48
N ASP A 42 -1.83 14.80 14.41
CA ASP A 42 -1.15 15.13 13.17
C ASP A 42 -0.02 14.12 12.87
N PHE A 43 -0.42 12.89 12.59
CA PHE A 43 0.48 11.83 12.12
C PHE A 43 0.40 11.70 10.60
N SER A 44 1.55 11.45 9.98
CA SER A 44 1.62 11.20 8.55
C SER A 44 0.82 9.94 8.17
N ALA A 45 0.36 9.88 6.92
CA ALA A 45 -0.26 8.66 6.39
C ALA A 45 0.69 7.46 6.50
N GLU A 46 1.99 7.68 6.29
CA GLU A 46 3.03 6.66 6.39
C GLU A 46 3.12 6.05 7.81
N ASP A 47 3.10 6.88 8.85
CA ASP A 47 3.12 6.42 10.24
C ASP A 47 1.83 5.69 10.60
N ARG A 48 0.68 6.15 10.08
CA ARG A 48 -0.63 5.51 10.28
C ARG A 48 -0.70 4.14 9.62
N GLU A 49 -0.20 4.03 8.38
CA GLU A 49 -0.04 2.76 7.68
C GLU A 49 0.80 1.79 8.52
N GLN A 50 1.98 2.23 8.97
CA GLN A 50 2.88 1.38 9.74
C GLN A 50 2.28 0.96 11.09
N PHE A 51 1.58 1.87 11.77
CA PHE A 51 0.91 1.57 13.02
C PHE A 51 -0.18 0.50 12.85
N ALA A 52 -1.00 0.61 11.79
CA ALA A 52 -2.00 -0.40 11.48
C ALA A 52 -1.35 -1.77 11.24
N GLN A 53 -0.26 -1.82 10.47
CA GLN A 53 0.48 -3.07 10.24
C GLN A 53 1.05 -3.66 11.54
N LEU A 54 1.69 -2.83 12.37
CA LEU A 54 2.29 -3.25 13.64
C LEU A 54 1.26 -3.70 14.68
N THR A 55 0.00 -3.28 14.58
CA THR A 55 -1.08 -3.75 15.45
C THR A 55 -1.74 -5.04 14.96
N GLY A 56 -1.35 -5.56 13.78
CA GLY A 56 -1.84 -6.82 13.24
C GLY A 56 -3.17 -6.72 12.49
N TYR A 57 -3.41 -5.57 11.85
CA TYR A 57 -4.59 -5.36 11.01
C TYR A 57 -4.71 -6.47 9.93
N SER A 58 -5.93 -6.81 9.55
CA SER A 58 -6.13 -7.68 8.39
C SER A 58 -5.75 -6.95 7.10
N LEU A 59 -5.23 -7.67 6.11
CA LEU A 59 -4.90 -7.05 4.82
C LEU A 59 -6.15 -6.46 4.17
N SER A 60 -7.28 -7.17 4.22
CA SER A 60 -8.56 -6.71 3.67
C SER A 60 -9.02 -5.41 4.34
N GLY A 61 -9.03 -5.37 5.67
CA GLY A 61 -9.41 -4.15 6.38
C GLY A 61 -8.42 -3.01 6.14
N PHE A 62 -7.13 -3.33 5.98
CA PHE A 62 -6.10 -2.32 5.72
C PHE A 62 -6.37 -1.59 4.41
N GLY A 63 -6.78 -2.31 3.36
CA GLY A 63 -7.16 -1.71 2.07
C GLY A 63 -8.38 -0.77 2.13
N GLU A 64 -9.18 -0.81 3.19
CA GLU A 64 -10.36 0.04 3.37
C GLU A 64 -10.05 1.36 4.11
N LEU A 65 -8.85 1.50 4.67
CA LEU A 65 -8.46 2.70 5.43
C LEU A 65 -8.16 3.87 4.48
N SER A 66 -8.80 5.02 4.70
CA SER A 66 -8.70 6.19 3.80
C SER A 66 -7.31 6.80 3.67
N TYR A 67 -6.40 6.51 4.61
CA TYR A 67 -5.02 6.97 4.59
C TYR A 67 -4.05 5.94 4.00
N VAL A 68 -4.52 4.76 3.59
CA VAL A 68 -3.68 3.73 2.99
C VAL A 68 -3.48 4.01 1.52
N ARG A 69 -2.22 4.10 1.11
CA ARG A 69 -1.83 4.17 -0.29
C ARG A 69 -2.09 2.82 -0.96
N MET A 70 -2.69 2.88 -2.16
CA MET A 70 -2.93 1.70 -2.98
C MET A 70 -1.63 0.93 -3.28
N GLU A 71 -0.51 1.64 -3.47
CA GLU A 71 0.82 1.04 -3.61
C GLU A 71 1.19 0.14 -2.43
N THR A 72 1.03 0.62 -1.19
CA THR A 72 1.35 -0.16 0.02
C THR A 72 0.47 -1.41 0.12
N TYR A 73 -0.83 -1.26 -0.13
CA TYR A 73 -1.76 -2.39 -0.12
C TYR A 73 -1.43 -3.42 -1.20
N ALA A 74 -1.23 -2.98 -2.44
CA ALA A 74 -0.93 -3.87 -3.57
C ALA A 74 0.41 -4.59 -3.38
N ALA A 75 1.44 -3.89 -2.89
CA ALA A 75 2.72 -4.50 -2.57
C ALA A 75 2.58 -5.56 -1.47
N ALA A 76 1.86 -5.27 -0.39
CA ALA A 76 1.59 -6.23 0.68
C ALA A 76 0.83 -7.48 0.18
N ALA A 77 -0.19 -7.29 -0.67
CA ALA A 77 -0.94 -8.39 -1.27
C ALA A 77 -0.03 -9.28 -2.14
N LEU A 78 0.78 -8.66 -3.01
CA LEU A 78 1.69 -9.37 -3.91
C LEU A 78 2.79 -10.11 -3.14
N MET A 79 3.34 -9.51 -2.08
CA MET A 79 4.28 -10.17 -1.17
C MET A 79 3.68 -11.44 -0.56
N ALA A 80 2.41 -11.39 -0.13
CA ALA A 80 1.73 -12.55 0.44
C ALA A 80 1.42 -13.63 -0.59
N GLU A 81 1.04 -13.24 -1.81
CA GLU A 81 0.66 -14.16 -2.88
C GLU A 81 1.88 -14.89 -3.47
N THR A 82 2.98 -14.16 -3.69
CA THR A 82 4.12 -14.65 -4.49
C THR A 82 5.39 -14.89 -3.68
N GLY A 83 5.47 -14.39 -2.45
CA GLY A 83 6.70 -14.40 -1.65
C GLY A 83 7.76 -13.43 -2.15
N ALA A 84 7.41 -12.50 -3.05
CA ALA A 84 8.31 -11.44 -3.52
C ALA A 84 8.81 -10.56 -2.37
N SER A 85 10.02 -10.02 -2.51
CA SER A 85 10.49 -8.96 -1.60
C SER A 85 9.67 -7.68 -1.78
N GLU A 86 9.65 -6.82 -0.76
CA GLU A 86 8.95 -5.53 -0.83
C GLU A 86 9.37 -4.71 -2.05
N ALA A 87 10.67 -4.65 -2.34
CA ALA A 87 11.18 -3.91 -3.49
C ALA A 87 10.64 -4.47 -4.82
N GLN A 88 10.63 -5.80 -4.99
CA GLN A 88 10.07 -6.44 -6.18
C GLN A 88 8.57 -6.16 -6.30
N ALA A 89 7.83 -6.24 -5.19
CA ALA A 89 6.39 -6.02 -5.19
C ALA A 89 6.01 -4.57 -5.52
N ARG A 90 6.75 -3.59 -4.97
CA ARG A 90 6.57 -2.16 -5.31
C ARG A 90 6.93 -1.88 -6.76
N ILE A 91 8.04 -2.43 -7.26
CA ILE A 91 8.44 -2.25 -8.66
C ILE A 91 7.34 -2.78 -9.59
N ALA A 92 6.85 -4.00 -9.35
CA ALA A 92 5.78 -4.58 -10.17
C ALA A 92 4.53 -3.69 -10.22
N TYR A 93 4.07 -3.19 -9.06
CA TYR A 93 2.93 -2.28 -9.00
C TYR A 93 3.19 -0.96 -9.75
N LEU A 94 4.35 -0.34 -9.54
CA LEU A 94 4.69 0.93 -10.17
C LEU A 94 4.88 0.80 -11.68
N GLU A 95 5.41 -0.32 -12.17
CA GLU A 95 5.51 -0.60 -13.61
C GLU A 95 4.13 -0.76 -14.24
N GLU A 96 3.21 -1.48 -13.59
CA GLU A 96 1.83 -1.62 -14.05
C GLU A 96 1.09 -0.29 -14.07
N GLU A 97 1.16 0.49 -12.98
CA GLU A 97 0.51 1.80 -12.89
C GLU A 97 1.08 2.78 -13.92
N LEU A 98 2.40 2.76 -14.13
CA LEU A 98 3.05 3.60 -15.13
C LEU A 98 2.65 3.20 -16.56
N ALA A 99 2.53 1.90 -16.85
CA ALA A 99 2.04 1.42 -18.13
C ALA A 99 0.58 1.82 -18.36
N SER A 100 -0.28 1.65 -17.35
CA SER A 100 -1.69 2.05 -17.37
C SER A 100 -1.85 3.56 -17.62
N LEU A 101 -1.14 4.38 -16.84
CA LEU A 101 -1.21 5.84 -16.96
C LEU A 101 -0.73 6.32 -18.32
N ARG A 102 0.34 5.74 -18.88
CA ARG A 102 0.80 6.08 -20.23
C ARG A 102 -0.24 5.75 -21.29
N ASN A 103 -0.87 4.58 -21.20
CA ASN A 103 -1.93 4.20 -22.13
C ASN A 103 -3.12 5.17 -22.02
N ALA A 104 -3.55 5.52 -20.81
CA ALA A 104 -4.63 6.46 -20.58
C ALA A 104 -4.33 7.88 -21.08
N LEU A 105 -3.07 8.33 -20.95
CA LEU A 105 -2.64 9.66 -21.37
C LEU A 105 -2.30 9.77 -22.86
N ARG A 106 -2.22 8.64 -23.58
CA ARG A 106 -1.77 8.63 -24.99
C ARG A 106 -2.61 9.53 -25.88
N GLU A 107 -3.93 9.36 -25.86
CA GLU A 107 -4.84 10.16 -26.68
C GLU A 107 -4.89 11.65 -26.26
N PRO A 108 -5.04 11.99 -24.96
CA PRO A 108 -5.00 13.38 -24.52
C PRO A 108 -3.72 14.11 -24.91
N VAL A 109 -2.55 13.46 -24.76
CA VAL A 109 -1.25 14.04 -25.11
C VAL A 109 -1.12 14.22 -26.62
N ALA A 110 -1.52 13.24 -27.41
CA ALA A 110 -1.48 13.34 -28.88
C ALA A 110 -2.31 14.54 -29.38
N ARG A 111 -3.52 14.70 -28.81
CA ARG A 111 -4.42 15.82 -29.10
C ARG A 111 -3.82 17.17 -28.71
N LEU A 112 -3.17 17.24 -27.55
CA LEU A 112 -2.54 18.46 -27.04
C LEU A 112 -1.45 18.98 -28.00
N TYR A 113 -0.66 18.06 -28.57
CA TYR A 113 0.45 18.40 -29.47
C TYR A 113 0.08 18.36 -30.96
N GLY A 114 -1.15 18.00 -31.32
CA GLY A 114 -1.59 17.91 -32.72
C GLY A 114 -0.90 16.81 -33.53
N ILE A 115 -0.48 15.72 -32.86
CA ILE A 115 0.16 14.54 -33.49
C ILE A 115 -0.76 13.32 -33.44
N HIS A 116 -0.48 12.28 -34.24
CA HIS A 116 -1.24 11.03 -34.15
C HIS A 116 -0.82 10.23 -32.91
N PRO A 117 -1.72 9.57 -32.15
CA PRO A 117 -1.36 8.79 -30.96
C PRO A 117 -0.32 7.69 -31.19
N GLY A 118 -0.26 7.16 -32.42
CA GLY A 118 0.75 6.19 -32.86
C GLY A 118 2.16 6.76 -33.04
N ASP A 119 2.31 8.09 -33.11
CA ASP A 119 3.62 8.76 -33.20
C ASP A 119 4.26 8.95 -31.82
N ILE A 120 3.50 8.72 -30.74
CA ILE A 120 4.05 8.69 -29.38
C ILE A 120 4.81 7.38 -29.22
N PRO A 121 6.14 7.41 -28.95
CA PRO A 121 6.95 6.21 -28.86
C PRO A 121 6.46 5.28 -27.75
N GLU A 122 6.41 3.99 -28.05
CA GLU A 122 6.25 2.95 -27.04
C GLU A 122 7.56 2.81 -26.25
N GLN A 123 7.46 2.34 -25.00
CA GLN A 123 8.67 1.96 -24.28
C GLN A 123 9.33 0.74 -24.94
N PRO A 124 10.66 0.61 -24.86
CA PRO A 124 11.34 -0.64 -25.14
C PRO A 124 10.87 -1.77 -24.21
#